data_AF-A0A4Q3TYS5-F1
#
_entry.id   AF-A0A4Q3TYS5-F1
#
_cell.length_a   1.000
_cell.length_b   1.000
_cell.length_c   1.000
_cell.angle_alpha   90.00
_cell.angle_beta   90.00
_cell.angle_gamma   90.00
#
_symmetry.space_group_name_H-M   'P 1'
#
loop_
_entity.id
_entity.type
_entity.pdbx_description
1 polymer ?
#
loop_
_entity_poly.entity_id
_entity_poly.type
_entity_poly.pdbx_seq_one_letter_code
_entity_poly.pdbx_strand_id
1 'polypeptide(L)'
;MHARTIRAWSWTHKWSSLVSTLFLLMLCITGLPLVFSHELNEVLLHEPWEPKNPHGRLLSLDEVLAAGLARHPGEVPAFMSFDEDRPVVNVTSRAPDAPAGKYSFEPIDRTSGEVAPLVAGHPVMEFLLQLHTDMFLGLPGMLFLGAMGLLLVVAVVSGVVLYAPFMRRLPFGTVRVKKAARTRWLDYHNLLGVVTVAWLLVVGVTGVVNTLATPILAYWK
;
A
#
# COMPACT_ATOMS: atom_id res chain seq x y z
N MET A 1 -3.56 -11.43 37.51
CA MET A 1 -3.96 -10.01 37.31
C MET A 1 -5.17 -9.70 38.16
N HIS A 2 -5.23 -8.51 38.75
CA HIS A 2 -6.41 -8.07 39.52
C HIS A 2 -7.58 -7.73 38.59
N ALA A 3 -8.82 -7.91 39.07
CA ALA A 3 -10.05 -7.69 38.29
C ALA A 3 -10.19 -6.25 37.75
N ARG A 4 -9.56 -5.27 38.39
CA ARG A 4 -9.51 -3.87 37.92
C ARG A 4 -8.64 -3.72 36.68
N THR A 5 -7.48 -4.39 36.66
CA THR A 5 -6.54 -4.39 35.54
C THR A 5 -7.15 -5.02 34.29
N ILE A 6 -7.84 -6.17 34.44
CA ILE A 6 -8.52 -6.83 33.31
C ILE A 6 -9.62 -5.94 32.73
N ARG A 7 -10.39 -5.25 33.58
CA ARG A 7 -11.43 -4.31 33.14
C ARG A 7 -10.84 -3.13 32.35
N ALA A 8 -9.74 -2.56 32.82
CA ALA A 8 -9.06 -1.47 32.12
C ALA A 8 -8.57 -1.92 30.73
N TRP A 9 -7.83 -3.04 30.65
CA TRP A 9 -7.34 -3.57 29.36
C TRP A 9 -8.48 -3.96 28.41
N SER A 10 -9.55 -4.55 28.93
CA SER A 10 -10.74 -4.88 28.12
C SER A 10 -11.43 -3.64 27.59
N TRP A 11 -11.50 -2.56 28.37
CA TRP A 11 -12.03 -1.29 27.91
C TRP A 11 -11.15 -0.69 26.82
N THR A 12 -9.83 -0.64 27.03
CA THR A 12 -8.86 -0.15 26.03
C THR A 12 -8.98 -0.93 24.73
N HIS A 13 -8.87 -2.27 24.80
CA HIS A 13 -8.96 -3.13 23.63
C HIS A 13 -10.28 -2.94 22.88
N LYS A 14 -11.41 -2.87 23.59
CA LYS A 14 -12.73 -2.70 22.98
C LYS A 14 -12.80 -1.40 22.17
N TRP A 15 -12.41 -0.28 22.78
CA TRP A 15 -12.59 1.03 22.13
C TRP A 15 -11.53 1.31 21.08
N SER A 16 -10.27 0.93 21.31
CA SER A 16 -9.23 1.08 20.29
C SER A 16 -9.56 0.24 19.06
N SER A 17 -10.03 -1.00 19.24
CA SER A 17 -10.45 -1.86 18.14
C SER A 17 -11.68 -1.30 17.44
N LEU A 18 -12.73 -0.92 18.18
CA LEU A 18 -13.98 -0.48 17.57
C LEU A 18 -13.79 0.77 16.70
N VAL A 19 -13.02 1.75 17.20
CA VAL A 19 -12.75 2.98 16.47
C VAL A 19 -11.91 2.72 15.22
N SER A 20 -10.84 1.92 15.32
CA SER A 20 -9.97 1.65 14.18
C SER A 20 -10.61 0.72 13.14
N THR A 21 -11.54 -0.18 13.54
CA THR A 21 -12.09 -1.23 12.67
C THR A 21 -12.79 -0.66 11.44
N LEU A 22 -13.50 0.47 11.55
CA LEU A 22 -14.17 1.10 10.40
C LEU A 22 -13.16 1.45 9.28
N PHE A 23 -12.04 2.06 9.67
CA PHE A 23 -11.01 2.48 8.73
C PHE A 23 -10.17 1.30 8.25
N LEU A 24 -9.90 0.32 9.11
CA LEU A 24 -9.27 -0.93 8.68
C LEU A 24 -10.11 -1.69 7.67
N LEU A 25 -11.44 -1.72 7.83
CA LEU A 25 -12.33 -2.32 6.86
C LEU A 25 -12.25 -1.61 5.51
N MET A 26 -12.24 -0.26 5.52
CA MET A 26 -12.01 0.53 4.31
C MET A 26 -10.67 0.18 3.66
N LEU A 27 -9.58 0.12 4.43
CA LEU A 27 -8.25 -0.24 3.95
C LEU A 27 -8.19 -1.66 3.38
N CYS A 28 -8.87 -2.64 4.00
CA CYS A 28 -8.93 -4.00 3.48
C CYS A 28 -9.71 -4.07 2.15
N ILE A 29 -10.86 -3.39 2.06
CA ILE A 29 -11.71 -3.39 0.86
C ILE A 29 -11.03 -2.69 -0.31
N THR A 30 -10.33 -1.60 -0.04
CA THR A 30 -9.60 -0.84 -1.08
C THR A 30 -8.25 -1.48 -1.40
N GLY A 31 -7.57 -2.05 -0.42
CA GLY A 31 -6.24 -2.65 -0.57
C GLY A 31 -6.26 -3.98 -1.32
N LEU A 32 -7.28 -4.82 -1.14
CA LEU A 32 -7.36 -6.12 -1.82
C LEU A 32 -7.32 -5.99 -3.35
N PRO A 33 -8.13 -5.12 -4.00
CA PRO A 33 -8.00 -4.86 -5.43
C PRO A 33 -6.65 -4.26 -5.82
N LEU A 34 -6.09 -3.36 -5.01
CA LEU A 34 -4.82 -2.68 -5.32
C LEU A 34 -3.63 -3.64 -5.40
N VAL A 35 -3.64 -4.71 -4.60
CA VAL A 35 -2.64 -5.78 -4.68
C VAL A 35 -2.62 -6.45 -6.05
N PHE A 36 -3.77 -6.54 -6.71
CA PHE A 36 -3.92 -7.13 -8.06
C PHE A 36 -4.14 -6.05 -9.12
N SER A 37 -3.65 -4.83 -8.89
CA SER A 37 -3.92 -3.69 -9.79
C SER A 37 -3.38 -3.92 -11.20
N HIS A 38 -2.26 -4.63 -11.33
CA HIS A 38 -1.68 -4.96 -12.63
C HIS A 38 -2.59 -5.92 -13.41
N GLU A 39 -2.97 -7.05 -12.82
CA GLU A 39 -3.84 -8.06 -13.43
C GLU A 39 -5.24 -7.49 -13.71
N LEU A 40 -5.75 -6.65 -12.81
CA LEU A 40 -7.02 -5.95 -13.02
C LEU A 40 -6.92 -4.93 -14.14
N ASN A 41 -5.82 -4.18 -14.25
CA ASN A 41 -5.63 -3.23 -15.34
C ASN A 41 -5.55 -3.97 -16.68
N GLU A 42 -4.84 -5.09 -16.78
CA GLU A 42 -4.80 -5.90 -18.01
C GLU A 42 -6.21 -6.36 -18.44
N VAL A 43 -6.97 -6.90 -17.50
CA VAL A 43 -8.32 -7.41 -17.77
C VAL A 43 -9.32 -6.28 -18.03
N LEU A 44 -9.16 -5.10 -17.41
CA LEU A 44 -10.13 -4.01 -17.52
C LEU A 44 -9.82 -3.05 -18.66
N LEU A 45 -8.55 -2.79 -18.97
CA LEU A 45 -8.15 -1.76 -19.94
C LEU A 45 -8.15 -2.24 -21.40
N HIS A 46 -8.17 -3.54 -21.68
CA HIS A 46 -8.42 -4.17 -23.01
C HIS A 46 -7.63 -3.63 -24.22
N GLU A 47 -6.74 -2.66 -24.09
CA GLU A 47 -5.93 -2.13 -25.18
C GLU A 47 -4.47 -2.56 -25.01
N PRO A 48 -4.08 -3.74 -25.52
CA PRO A 48 -2.69 -4.09 -25.63
C PRO A 48 -2.02 -3.08 -26.57
N TRP A 49 -1.14 -2.25 -26.01
CA TRP A 49 -0.23 -1.47 -26.83
C TRP A 49 0.80 -2.42 -27.45
N GLU A 50 0.93 -2.39 -28.78
CA GLU A 50 1.99 -3.10 -29.47
C GLU A 50 3.14 -2.17 -29.84
N PRO A 51 4.40 -2.65 -29.75
CA PRO A 51 5.55 -1.90 -30.24
C PRO A 51 5.39 -1.59 -31.72
N LYS A 52 5.90 -0.44 -32.16
CA LYS A 52 5.77 -0.05 -33.57
C LYS A 52 6.52 -1.01 -34.50
N ASN A 53 7.64 -1.57 -34.05
CA ASN A 53 8.41 -2.58 -34.78
C ASN A 53 8.69 -3.82 -33.89
N PRO A 54 7.72 -4.73 -33.68
CA PRO A 54 7.85 -5.84 -32.71
C PRO A 54 9.03 -6.79 -32.99
N HIS A 55 9.41 -6.93 -34.27
CA HIS A 55 10.53 -7.75 -34.72
C HIS A 55 11.75 -6.94 -35.15
N GLY A 56 11.75 -5.64 -34.85
CA GLY A 56 12.84 -4.72 -35.18
C GLY A 56 14.04 -4.87 -34.25
N ARG A 57 15.16 -4.23 -34.63
CA ARG A 57 16.30 -4.05 -33.73
C ARG A 57 15.86 -3.19 -32.55
N LEU A 58 16.20 -3.62 -31.33
CA LEU A 58 16.09 -2.76 -30.16
C LEU A 58 17.16 -1.67 -30.20
N LEU A 59 16.72 -0.42 -30.02
CA LEU A 59 17.60 0.72 -29.79
C LEU A 59 18.44 0.49 -28.53
N SER A 60 19.70 0.92 -28.59
CA SER A 60 20.60 1.01 -27.44
C SER A 60 20.07 2.00 -26.42
N LEU A 61 20.55 1.89 -25.18
CA LEU A 61 20.10 2.80 -24.11
C LEU A 61 20.49 4.25 -24.39
N ASP A 62 21.62 4.48 -25.07
CA ASP A 62 22.03 5.83 -25.47
C ASP A 62 21.10 6.42 -26.55
N GLU A 63 20.67 5.61 -27.52
CA GLU A 63 19.68 6.02 -28.54
C GLU A 63 18.33 6.36 -27.90
N VAL A 64 17.88 5.55 -26.95
CA VAL A 64 16.64 5.76 -26.18
C VAL A 64 16.73 7.02 -25.32
N LEU A 65 17.85 7.18 -24.60
CA LEU A 65 18.08 8.34 -23.74
C LEU A 65 18.11 9.63 -24.57
N ALA A 66 18.79 9.62 -25.72
CA ALA A 66 18.81 10.74 -26.64
C ALA A 66 17.42 11.09 -27.16
N ALA A 67 16.61 10.07 -27.51
CA ALA A 67 15.22 10.26 -27.93
C ALA A 67 14.37 10.88 -26.82
N GLY A 68 14.51 10.44 -25.57
CA GLY A 68 13.83 11.02 -24.42
C GLY A 68 14.24 12.48 -24.16
N LEU A 69 15.54 12.77 -24.10
CA LEU A 69 16.05 14.12 -23.84
C LEU A 69 15.78 15.10 -24.99
N ALA A 70 15.66 14.64 -26.23
CA ALA A 70 15.29 15.49 -27.36
C ALA A 70 13.90 16.14 -27.19
N ARG A 71 13.02 15.55 -26.35
CA ARG A 71 11.70 16.08 -26.03
C ARG A 71 11.71 17.11 -24.89
N HIS A 72 12.77 17.09 -24.07
CA HIS A 72 12.99 18.02 -22.96
C HIS A 72 14.36 18.72 -23.08
N PRO A 73 14.56 19.62 -24.07
CA PRO A 73 15.85 20.29 -24.26
C PRO A 73 16.29 21.06 -23.01
N GLY A 74 17.54 20.84 -22.59
CA GLY A 74 18.13 21.49 -21.42
C GLY A 74 17.92 20.75 -20.10
N GLU A 75 17.15 19.67 -20.09
CA GLU A 75 17.09 18.76 -18.95
C GLU A 75 18.29 17.79 -18.93
N VAL A 76 18.61 17.32 -17.73
CA VAL A 76 19.63 16.30 -17.50
C VAL A 76 18.97 14.97 -17.14
N PRO A 77 19.58 13.83 -17.52
CA PRO A 77 19.08 12.52 -17.12
C PRO A 77 19.13 12.36 -15.60
N ALA A 78 18.03 11.89 -15.02
CA ALA A 78 17.97 11.50 -13.62
C ALA A 78 18.17 9.98 -13.49
N PHE A 79 17.33 9.19 -14.16
CA PHE A 79 17.40 7.73 -14.20
C PHE A 79 16.57 7.16 -15.35
N MET A 80 16.79 5.89 -15.68
CA MET A 80 15.94 5.11 -16.58
C MET A 80 15.32 3.95 -15.82
N SER A 81 14.04 3.66 -16.07
CA SER A 81 13.36 2.46 -15.59
C SER A 81 12.88 1.62 -16.76
N PHE A 82 12.83 0.31 -16.59
CA PHE A 82 12.51 -0.65 -17.63
C PHE A 82 11.11 -1.21 -17.38
N ASP A 83 10.27 -1.21 -18.42
CA ASP A 83 9.02 -1.94 -18.42
C ASP A 83 9.34 -3.43 -18.59
N GLU A 84 8.76 -4.30 -17.74
CA GLU A 84 9.03 -5.75 -17.78
C GLU A 84 8.22 -6.46 -18.87
N ASP A 85 7.07 -5.90 -19.23
CA ASP A 85 6.08 -6.54 -20.12
C ASP A 85 6.15 -5.98 -21.54
N ARG A 86 6.69 -4.76 -21.70
CA ARG A 86 6.79 -4.06 -22.99
C ARG A 86 8.25 -3.68 -23.28
N PRO A 87 8.68 -3.59 -24.55
CA PRO A 87 10.01 -3.08 -24.91
C PRO A 87 10.08 -1.54 -24.76
N VAL A 88 9.64 -1.01 -23.63
CA VAL A 88 9.57 0.41 -23.29
C VAL A 88 10.59 0.72 -22.21
N VAL A 89 11.31 1.82 -22.38
CA VAL A 89 12.20 2.38 -21.35
C VAL A 89 11.69 3.75 -20.99
N ASN A 90 11.41 3.95 -19.72
CA ASN A 90 10.99 5.24 -19.23
C ASN A 90 12.22 6.08 -18.92
N VAL A 91 12.40 7.16 -19.66
CA VAL A 91 13.45 8.14 -19.45
C VAL A 91 12.92 9.18 -18.48
N THR A 92 13.55 9.28 -17.31
CA THR A 92 13.25 10.33 -16.34
C THR A 92 14.34 11.38 -16.36
N SER A 93 13.95 12.62 -16.65
CA SER A 93 14.84 13.77 -16.70
C SER A 93 14.36 14.89 -15.78
N ARG A 94 15.23 15.87 -15.55
CA ARG A 94 14.89 17.07 -14.77
C ARG A 94 15.68 18.27 -15.26
N ALA A 95 15.11 19.45 -15.15
CA ALA A 95 15.92 20.66 -15.28
C ALA A 95 16.99 20.70 -14.17
N PRO A 96 18.21 21.19 -14.46
CA PRO A 96 19.29 21.28 -13.46
C PRO A 96 18.83 21.99 -12.18
N ASP A 97 18.16 23.12 -12.34
CA ASP A 97 17.68 23.98 -11.25
C ASP A 97 16.26 23.64 -10.75
N ALA A 98 15.69 22.51 -11.20
CA ALA A 98 14.36 22.11 -10.75
C ALA A 98 14.34 21.81 -9.24
N PRO A 99 13.27 22.23 -8.52
CA PRO A 99 13.01 21.77 -7.17
C PRO A 99 13.01 20.24 -7.08
N ALA A 100 13.56 19.70 -5.99
CA ALA A 100 13.63 18.25 -5.77
C ALA A 100 12.21 17.64 -5.81
N GLY A 101 11.97 16.72 -6.74
CA GLY A 101 10.68 16.06 -6.96
C GLY A 101 9.95 16.45 -8.24
N LYS A 102 10.44 17.46 -8.98
CA LYS A 102 9.94 17.76 -10.33
C LYS A 102 10.77 17.01 -11.37
N TYR A 103 10.13 16.05 -12.03
CA TYR A 103 10.72 15.23 -13.08
C TYR A 103 9.82 15.22 -14.31
N SER A 104 10.46 15.14 -15.47
CA SER A 104 9.82 14.84 -16.74
C SER A 104 9.97 13.35 -17.00
N PHE A 105 8.90 12.72 -17.49
CA PHE A 105 8.84 11.27 -17.68
C PHE A 105 8.40 10.97 -19.10
N GLU A 106 9.26 10.28 -19.86
CA GLU A 106 9.00 9.92 -21.25
C GLU A 106 9.14 8.40 -21.43
N PRO A 107 8.03 7.66 -21.60
CA PRO A 107 8.07 6.25 -21.98
C PRO A 107 8.47 6.11 -23.46
N ILE A 108 9.66 5.58 -23.73
CA ILE A 108 10.18 5.44 -25.09
C ILE A 108 10.12 3.98 -25.54
N ASP A 109 9.46 3.73 -26.67
CA ASP A 109 9.46 2.44 -27.36
C ASP A 109 10.87 2.17 -27.92
N ARG A 110 11.54 1.13 -27.41
CA ARG A 110 12.88 0.75 -27.85
C ARG A 110 12.93 0.25 -29.29
N THR A 111 11.81 -0.06 -29.91
CA THR A 111 11.77 -0.55 -31.30
C THR A 111 11.70 0.60 -32.33
N SER A 112 11.36 1.82 -31.89
CA SER A 112 11.12 2.96 -32.78
C SER A 112 11.70 4.29 -32.32
N GLY A 113 11.93 4.48 -31.01
CA GLY A 113 12.32 5.77 -30.42
C GLY A 113 11.15 6.75 -30.27
N GLU A 114 9.93 6.30 -30.55
CA GLU A 114 8.69 7.05 -30.35
C GLU A 114 8.18 6.92 -28.91
N VAL A 115 7.29 7.83 -28.52
CA VAL A 115 6.68 7.81 -27.19
C VAL A 115 5.64 6.70 -27.17
N ALA A 116 5.82 5.74 -26.28
CA ALA A 116 4.80 4.75 -25.97
C ALA A 116 3.70 5.40 -25.10
N PRO A 117 2.45 4.92 -25.12
CA PRO A 117 1.45 5.40 -24.18
C PRO A 117 1.91 5.11 -22.76
N LEU A 118 1.69 6.10 -21.89
CA LEU A 118 1.76 5.89 -20.45
C LEU A 118 0.88 4.71 -20.09
N VAL A 119 1.35 3.86 -19.17
CA VAL A 119 0.45 2.92 -18.50
C VAL A 119 -0.43 3.76 -17.60
N ALA A 120 -1.54 4.26 -18.13
CA ALA A 120 -2.55 4.91 -17.32
C ALA A 120 -3.16 3.84 -16.42
N GLY A 121 -3.18 4.09 -15.11
CA GLY A 121 -3.94 3.25 -14.20
C GLY A 121 -5.43 3.31 -14.56
N HIS A 122 -6.15 2.21 -14.40
CA HIS A 122 -7.60 2.27 -14.58
C HIS A 122 -8.20 3.29 -13.58
N PRO A 123 -9.12 4.19 -13.98
CA PRO A 123 -9.63 5.27 -13.10
C PRO A 123 -10.20 4.78 -11.77
N VAL A 124 -10.78 3.58 -11.76
CA VAL A 124 -11.25 2.94 -10.53
C VAL A 124 -10.09 2.56 -9.60
N MET A 125 -8.96 2.07 -10.13
CA MET A 125 -7.78 1.76 -9.32
C MET A 125 -7.17 3.03 -8.74
N GLU A 126 -7.13 4.13 -9.51
CA GLU A 126 -6.67 5.43 -9.02
C GLU A 126 -7.58 5.95 -7.89
N PHE A 127 -8.90 5.86 -8.06
CA PHE A 127 -9.87 6.21 -7.02
C PHE A 127 -9.65 5.38 -5.74
N LEU A 128 -9.50 4.05 -5.88
CA LEU A 128 -9.26 3.17 -4.74
C LEU A 128 -7.94 3.50 -4.05
N LEU A 129 -6.88 3.76 -4.81
CA LEU A 129 -5.56 4.12 -4.29
C LEU A 129 -5.62 5.42 -3.48
N GLN A 130 -6.29 6.44 -4.02
CA GLN A 130 -6.41 7.73 -3.33
C GLN A 130 -7.26 7.60 -2.05
N LEU A 131 -8.39 6.88 -2.13
CA LEU A 131 -9.19 6.57 -0.94
C LEU A 131 -8.38 5.81 0.13
N HIS A 132 -7.57 4.84 -0.29
CA HIS A 132 -6.76 3.97 0.58
C HIS A 132 -5.62 4.72 1.26
N THR A 133 -4.95 5.62 0.53
CA THR A 133 -3.72 6.27 1.00
C THR A 133 -4.01 7.53 1.81
N ASP A 134 -4.96 8.35 1.38
CA ASP A 134 -5.17 9.68 1.95
C ASP A 134 -6.63 10.11 2.10
N MET A 135 -7.59 9.24 1.75
CA MET A 135 -9.02 9.52 1.82
C MET A 135 -9.46 10.77 1.05
N PHE A 136 -8.75 11.15 -0.02
CA PHE A 136 -8.91 12.40 -0.77
C PHE A 136 -8.62 13.67 0.02
N LEU A 137 -7.94 13.56 1.17
CA LEU A 137 -7.61 14.68 2.04
C LEU A 137 -6.12 15.02 2.03
N GLY A 138 -5.30 14.30 1.25
CA GLY A 138 -3.85 14.49 1.24
C GLY A 138 -3.22 14.24 2.61
N LEU A 139 -2.28 15.10 3.02
CA LEU A 139 -1.55 14.93 4.28
C LEU A 139 -2.46 14.78 5.53
N PRO A 140 -3.50 15.60 5.75
CA PRO A 140 -4.45 15.37 6.82
C PRO A 140 -5.05 13.96 6.87
N GLY A 141 -5.41 13.40 5.71
CA GLY A 141 -5.97 12.05 5.64
C GLY A 141 -4.95 10.96 5.92
N MET A 142 -3.72 11.11 5.38
CA MET A 142 -2.60 10.23 5.73
C MET A 142 -2.37 10.19 7.25
N LEU A 143 -2.23 11.37 7.89
CA LEU A 143 -1.98 11.46 9.34
C LEU A 143 -3.15 10.89 10.15
N PHE A 144 -4.39 11.10 9.70
CA PHE A 144 -5.57 10.52 10.31
C PHE A 144 -5.56 8.98 10.24
N LEU A 145 -5.27 8.40 9.07
CA LEU A 145 -5.11 6.95 8.92
C LEU A 145 -3.94 6.42 9.75
N GLY A 146 -2.85 7.20 9.88
CA GLY A 146 -1.74 6.90 10.78
C GLY A 146 -2.18 6.81 12.24
N ALA A 147 -3.02 7.74 12.71
CA ALA A 147 -3.62 7.67 14.04
C ALA A 147 -4.51 6.43 14.22
N MET A 148 -5.28 6.05 13.20
CA MET A 148 -6.07 4.81 13.21
C MET A 148 -5.18 3.56 13.24
N GLY A 149 -4.05 3.58 12.54
CA GLY A 149 -3.02 2.53 12.61
C GLY A 149 -2.40 2.40 14.00
N LEU A 150 -2.15 3.52 14.70
CA LEU A 150 -1.70 3.49 16.10
C LEU A 150 -2.76 2.88 17.02
N LEU A 151 -4.04 3.19 16.82
CA LEU A 151 -5.14 2.55 17.56
C LEU A 151 -5.20 1.04 17.30
N LEU A 152 -4.93 0.58 16.07
CA LEU A 152 -4.78 -0.84 15.76
C LEU A 152 -3.61 -1.45 16.56
N VAL A 153 -2.44 -0.81 16.59
CA VAL A 153 -1.29 -1.32 17.37
C VAL A 153 -1.67 -1.45 18.86
N VAL A 154 -2.33 -0.44 19.42
CA VAL A 154 -2.85 -0.48 20.80
C VAL A 154 -3.87 -1.62 20.97
N ALA A 155 -4.77 -1.84 20.01
CA ALA A 155 -5.73 -2.94 20.02
C ALA A 155 -5.04 -4.31 20.02
N VAL A 156 -4.00 -4.49 19.21
CA VAL A 156 -3.25 -5.75 19.14
C VAL A 156 -2.48 -6.00 20.44
N VAL A 157 -1.74 -5.01 20.95
CA VAL A 157 -0.98 -5.16 22.20
C VAL A 157 -1.92 -5.45 23.38
N SER A 158 -3.01 -4.70 23.51
CA SER A 158 -4.02 -4.96 24.54
C SER A 158 -4.71 -6.31 24.37
N GLY A 159 -4.93 -6.77 23.13
CA GLY A 159 -5.44 -8.11 22.82
C GLY A 159 -4.51 -9.22 23.31
N VAL A 160 -3.20 -9.09 23.11
CA VAL A 160 -2.19 -10.03 23.63
C VAL A 160 -2.20 -10.10 25.15
N VAL A 161 -2.28 -8.94 25.82
CA VAL A 161 -2.37 -8.86 27.29
C VAL A 161 -3.61 -9.58 27.82
N LEU A 162 -4.74 -9.45 27.10
CA LEU A 162 -5.99 -10.14 27.45
C LEU A 162 -5.98 -11.62 27.06
N TYR A 163 -5.25 -12.04 26.03
CA TYR A 163 -5.27 -13.42 25.55
C TYR A 163 -4.91 -14.44 26.65
N ALA A 164 -3.84 -14.17 27.40
CA ALA A 164 -3.33 -15.06 28.44
C ALA A 164 -4.39 -15.44 29.50
N PRO A 165 -5.09 -14.51 30.19
CA PRO A 165 -6.09 -14.87 31.19
C PRO A 165 -7.33 -15.58 30.59
N PHE A 166 -7.70 -15.31 29.35
CA PHE A 166 -8.89 -15.91 28.72
C PHE A 166 -8.63 -17.31 28.14
N MET A 167 -7.42 -17.57 27.63
CA MET A 167 -7.08 -18.83 26.96
C MET A 167 -6.25 -19.79 27.82
N ARG A 168 -5.84 -19.41 29.04
CA ARG A 168 -4.96 -20.24 29.92
C ARG A 168 -5.45 -21.66 30.20
N ARG A 169 -6.76 -21.91 30.09
CA ARG A 169 -7.39 -23.21 30.41
C ARG A 169 -7.78 -24.02 29.17
N LEU A 170 -7.48 -23.51 27.98
CA LEU A 170 -7.82 -24.14 26.71
C LEU A 170 -6.53 -24.46 25.95
N PRO A 171 -6.42 -25.63 25.31
CA PRO A 171 -5.37 -25.86 24.33
C PRO A 171 -5.39 -24.79 23.24
N PHE A 172 -4.23 -24.43 22.71
CA PHE A 172 -4.13 -23.55 21.56
C PHE A 172 -4.99 -24.08 20.39
N GLY A 173 -5.66 -23.19 19.66
CA GLY A 173 -6.53 -23.59 18.55
C GLY A 173 -7.94 -24.08 18.93
N THR A 174 -8.28 -24.13 20.22
CA THR A 174 -9.60 -24.64 20.64
C THR A 174 -10.73 -23.68 20.25
N VAL A 175 -11.61 -24.13 19.35
CA VAL A 175 -12.89 -23.46 19.02
C VAL A 175 -14.05 -24.31 19.54
N ARG A 176 -14.86 -23.78 20.46
CA ARG A 176 -15.93 -24.54 21.12
C ARG A 176 -17.21 -24.55 20.28
N VAL A 177 -17.23 -25.32 19.19
CA VAL A 177 -18.32 -25.37 18.19
C VAL A 177 -19.71 -25.69 18.76
N LYS A 178 -19.78 -26.46 19.86
CA LYS A 178 -21.05 -26.81 20.52
C LYS A 178 -21.60 -25.72 21.46
N LYS A 179 -20.89 -24.60 21.67
CA LYS A 179 -21.34 -23.49 22.52
C LYS A 179 -22.17 -22.48 21.73
N ALA A 180 -22.84 -21.58 22.46
CA ALA A 180 -23.61 -20.48 21.90
C ALA A 180 -22.76 -19.63 20.93
N ALA A 181 -23.40 -19.04 19.91
CA ALA A 181 -22.72 -18.31 18.84
C ALA A 181 -21.74 -17.24 19.35
N ARG A 182 -22.11 -16.49 20.39
CA ARG A 182 -21.24 -15.49 21.02
C ARG A 182 -19.90 -16.06 21.51
N THR A 183 -19.92 -17.21 22.17
CA THR A 183 -18.70 -17.88 22.64
C THR A 183 -17.86 -18.35 21.45
N ARG A 184 -18.49 -18.85 20.38
CA ARG A 184 -17.79 -19.28 19.17
C ARG A 184 -17.10 -18.13 18.46
N TRP A 185 -17.77 -16.99 18.30
CA TRP A 185 -17.18 -15.79 17.71
C TRP A 185 -16.00 -15.26 18.53
N LEU A 186 -16.10 -15.32 19.87
CA LEU A 186 -14.99 -14.99 20.74
C LEU A 186 -13.80 -15.96 20.55
N ASP A 187 -14.07 -17.26 20.47
CA ASP A 187 -13.02 -18.26 20.23
C ASP A 187 -12.34 -18.05 18.86
N TYR A 188 -13.12 -17.76 17.80
CA TYR A 188 -12.58 -17.41 16.48
C TYR A 188 -11.76 -16.12 16.51
N HIS A 189 -12.24 -15.07 17.19
CA HIS A 189 -11.51 -13.82 17.33
C HIS A 189 -10.18 -14.03 18.07
N ASN A 190 -10.18 -14.81 19.16
CA ASN A 190 -8.95 -15.15 19.90
C ASN A 190 -7.99 -15.96 19.04
N LEU A 191 -8.48 -16.93 18.28
CA LEU A 191 -7.66 -17.77 17.42
C LEU A 191 -7.05 -16.97 16.26
N LEU A 192 -7.88 -16.25 15.50
CA LEU A 192 -7.41 -15.44 14.38
C LEU A 192 -6.46 -14.35 14.88
N GLY A 193 -6.81 -13.67 15.98
CA GLY A 193 -6.00 -12.61 16.55
C GLY A 193 -4.62 -13.07 17.00
N VAL A 194 -4.51 -14.23 17.68
CA VAL A 194 -3.19 -14.75 18.11
C VAL A 194 -2.36 -15.28 16.96
N VAL A 195 -2.98 -15.90 15.94
CA VAL A 195 -2.29 -16.42 14.76
C VAL A 195 -1.73 -15.28 13.90
N THR A 196 -2.48 -14.18 13.77
CA THR A 196 -2.07 -13.05 12.93
C THR A 196 -1.37 -11.94 13.70
N VAL A 197 -1.16 -12.07 15.03
CA VAL A 197 -0.65 -11.00 15.89
C VAL A 197 0.66 -10.37 15.38
N ALA A 198 1.63 -11.21 15.01
CA ALA A 198 2.94 -10.73 14.55
C ALA A 198 2.81 -10.01 13.20
N TRP A 199 2.02 -10.57 12.29
CA TRP A 199 1.76 -9.97 10.99
C TRP A 199 0.99 -8.64 11.10
N LEU A 200 -0.07 -8.58 11.91
CA LEU A 200 -0.83 -7.36 12.17
C LEU A 200 0.01 -6.27 12.83
N LEU A 201 0.94 -6.63 13.72
CA LEU A 201 1.88 -5.67 14.30
C LEU A 201 2.82 -5.10 13.25
N VAL A 202 3.43 -5.96 12.42
CA VAL A 202 4.34 -5.51 11.36
C VAL A 202 3.60 -4.60 10.39
N VAL A 203 2.50 -5.05 9.80
CA VAL A 203 1.72 -4.28 8.82
C VAL A 203 1.13 -3.01 9.44
N GLY A 204 0.66 -3.07 10.69
CA GLY A 204 0.14 -1.90 11.39
C GLY A 204 1.21 -0.85 11.64
N VAL A 205 2.39 -1.26 12.14
CA VAL A 205 3.51 -0.33 12.41
C VAL A 205 4.07 0.24 11.11
N THR A 206 4.31 -0.59 10.09
CA THR A 206 4.82 -0.11 8.80
C THR A 206 3.82 0.80 8.11
N GLY A 207 2.52 0.50 8.20
CA GLY A 207 1.45 1.38 7.72
C GLY A 207 1.50 2.76 8.37
N VAL A 208 1.64 2.83 9.70
CA VAL A 208 1.80 4.11 10.41
C VAL A 208 3.03 4.86 9.92
N VAL A 209 4.18 4.19 9.78
CA VAL A 209 5.40 4.82 9.27
C VAL A 209 5.20 5.37 7.86
N ASN A 210 4.50 4.62 6.99
CA ASN A 210 4.23 5.05 5.61
C ASN A 210 3.40 6.35 5.56
N THR A 211 2.43 6.51 6.46
CA THR A 211 1.65 7.77 6.56
C THR A 211 2.49 9.00 6.95
N LEU A 212 3.67 8.78 7.52
CA LEU A 212 4.61 9.82 7.91
C LEU A 212 5.69 10.08 6.85
N ALA A 213 5.67 9.40 5.70
CA ALA A 213 6.70 9.54 4.67
C ALA A 213 6.90 10.99 4.23
N THR A 214 5.81 11.72 3.97
CA THR A 214 5.86 13.13 3.55
C THR A 214 6.58 14.04 4.56
N PRO A 215 6.17 14.10 5.85
CA PRO A 215 6.87 14.92 6.83
C PRO A 215 8.29 14.43 7.14
N ILE A 216 8.55 13.12 7.13
CA ILE A 216 9.90 12.56 7.33
C ILE A 216 10.85 13.02 6.22
N LEU A 217 10.42 12.91 4.95
CA LEU A 217 11.19 13.36 3.80
C LEU A 217 11.39 14.87 3.79
N ALA A 218 10.39 15.64 4.23
CA ALA A 218 10.51 17.09 4.36
C ALA A 218 11.53 17.51 5.44
N TYR A 219 11.63 16.77 6.54
CA TYR A 219 12.61 17.02 7.60
C TYR A 219 14.03 16.60 7.20
N TRP A 220 14.17 15.55 6.38
CA TRP A 220 15.47 15.05 5.93
C TRP A 220 16.16 15.95 4.90
N LYS A 221 15.38 16.65 4.06
CA LYS A 221 15.89 17.59 3.05
C LYS A 221 16.47 18.84 3.69
#